data_AF-A0A958CPA4-F1
#
_entry.id   AF-A0A958CPA4-F1
#
_cell.length_a   1.000
_cell.length_b   1.000
_cell.length_c   1.000
_cell.angle_alpha   90.00
_cell.angle_beta   90.00
_cell.angle_gamma   90.00
#
_symmetry.space_group_name_H-M   'P 1'
#
loop_
_entity.id
_entity.type
_entity.pdbx_description
1 polymer ?
#
loop_
_entity_poly.entity_id
_entity_poly.type
_entity_poly.pdbx_seq_one_letter_code
_entity_poly.pdbx_strand_id
1 'polypeptide(L)'
;DEDARQRLLPMNSISWMIGHMANQEDAYWGFLALGKRVHPELWELVGTGKPASTPPLAEMWTAWREVTAAADAYLDTLTAETLLTHFQWQGEPMKESVGTLLLRNTYHYWFHTGEAHAVRQMLGHPDPSTSLSASLPQFVGDMTQAAYQPATTAG
;
A
#
# COMPACT_ATOMS: atom_id res chain seq x y z
N ASP A 1 0.22 -0.66 -19.64
CA ASP A 1 -0.08 0.72 -19.20
C ASP A 1 -1.55 1.02 -19.38
N GLU A 2 -2.07 0.87 -20.61
CA GLU A 2 -3.47 1.09 -20.98
C GLU A 2 -4.49 0.52 -19.99
N ASP A 3 -4.51 -0.79 -19.78
CA ASP A 3 -5.45 -1.46 -18.87
C ASP A 3 -5.41 -0.92 -17.44
N ALA A 4 -4.21 -0.63 -16.92
CA ALA A 4 -4.06 -0.14 -15.56
C ALA A 4 -4.58 1.29 -15.38
N ARG A 5 -4.80 2.02 -16.48
CA ARG A 5 -5.30 3.40 -16.48
C ARG A 5 -6.79 3.46 -16.79
N GLN A 6 -7.42 2.35 -17.14
CA GLN A 6 -8.87 2.29 -17.30
C GLN A 6 -9.57 2.43 -15.94
N ARG A 7 -10.63 3.25 -15.90
CA ARG A 7 -11.54 3.34 -14.76
C ARG A 7 -12.82 2.59 -15.07
N LEU A 8 -13.04 1.47 -14.38
CA LEU A 8 -14.28 0.73 -14.43
C LEU A 8 -15.17 1.19 -13.27
N LEU A 9 -16.03 2.17 -13.55
CA LEU A 9 -16.81 2.82 -12.49
C LEU A 9 -17.67 1.80 -11.70
N PRO A 10 -17.81 1.98 -10.37
CA PRO A 10 -17.35 3.13 -9.59
C PRO A 10 -15.88 3.07 -9.14
N MET A 11 -15.14 2.00 -9.49
CA MET A 11 -13.78 1.78 -9.00
C MET A 11 -12.77 2.77 -9.60
N ASN A 12 -11.68 2.97 -8.87
CA ASN A 12 -10.50 3.66 -9.39
C ASN A 12 -9.74 2.79 -10.41
N SER A 13 -8.77 3.38 -11.09
CA SER A 13 -7.89 2.62 -11.98
C SER A 13 -6.81 1.88 -11.17
N ILE A 14 -6.26 0.79 -11.70
CA ILE A 14 -5.20 0.02 -11.00
C ILE A 14 -3.97 0.91 -10.74
N SER A 15 -3.59 1.75 -11.70
CA SER A 15 -2.50 2.72 -11.54
C SER A 15 -2.76 3.70 -10.39
N TRP A 16 -4.00 4.19 -10.26
CA TRP A 16 -4.42 5.00 -9.12
C TRP A 16 -4.28 4.22 -7.80
N MET A 17 -4.71 2.95 -7.74
CA MET A 17 -4.61 2.12 -6.53
C MET A 17 -3.15 1.93 -6.08
N ILE A 18 -2.23 1.69 -7.02
CA ILE A 18 -0.79 1.58 -6.72
C ILE A 18 -0.25 2.89 -6.14
N GLY A 19 -0.55 4.02 -6.80
CA GLY A 19 -0.17 5.33 -6.29
C GLY A 19 -0.80 5.65 -4.95
N HIS A 20 -2.04 5.22 -4.72
CA HIS A 20 -2.77 5.46 -3.48
C HIS A 20 -2.15 4.72 -2.29
N MET A 21 -1.73 3.46 -2.50
CA MET A 21 -0.95 2.72 -1.51
C MET A 21 0.38 3.43 -1.23
N ALA A 22 1.10 3.88 -2.26
CA ALA A 22 2.33 4.67 -2.09
C ALA A 22 2.10 5.97 -1.30
N ASN A 23 1.02 6.69 -1.56
CA ASN A 23 0.67 7.91 -0.81
C ASN A 23 0.43 7.62 0.69
N GLN A 24 -0.16 6.46 1.02
CA GLN A 24 -0.40 6.09 2.41
C GLN A 24 0.89 5.70 3.14
N GLU A 25 1.75 4.91 2.49
CA GLU A 25 3.11 4.62 3.00
C GLU A 25 3.90 5.91 3.25
N ASP A 26 3.88 6.85 2.29
CA ASP A 26 4.60 8.12 2.40
C ASP A 26 4.01 9.02 3.50
N ALA A 27 2.69 8.95 3.72
CA ALA A 27 2.05 9.68 4.82
C ALA A 27 2.44 9.11 6.19
N TYR A 28 2.51 7.79 6.34
CA TYR A 28 2.78 7.16 7.63
C TYR A 28 4.27 7.09 7.94
N TRP A 29 5.07 6.55 7.04
CA TRP A 29 6.47 6.23 7.35
C TRP A 29 7.41 7.31 6.83
N GLY A 30 7.14 7.88 5.65
CA GLY A 30 7.88 9.06 5.19
C GLY A 30 7.64 10.27 6.09
N PHE A 31 6.39 10.71 6.18
CA PHE A 31 6.05 11.97 6.85
C PHE A 31 5.94 11.84 8.37
N LEU A 32 5.08 10.96 8.90
CA LEU A 32 4.90 10.89 10.37
C LEU A 32 6.12 10.30 11.07
N ALA A 33 6.74 9.25 10.50
CA ALA A 33 7.88 8.60 11.15
C ALA A 33 9.22 9.28 10.86
N LEU A 34 9.51 9.61 9.59
CA LEU A 34 10.81 10.15 9.16
C LEU A 34 10.80 11.67 8.94
N GLY A 35 9.65 12.34 9.08
CA GLY A 35 9.54 13.80 8.95
C GLY A 35 9.66 14.33 7.52
N LYS A 36 9.69 13.46 6.49
CA LYS A 36 9.89 13.86 5.09
C LYS A 36 9.07 12.99 4.13
N ARG A 37 8.28 13.65 3.27
CA ARG A 37 7.63 12.99 2.13
C ARG A 37 8.63 12.68 1.01
N VAL A 38 8.61 11.46 0.50
CA VAL A 38 9.38 11.00 -0.66
C VAL A 38 8.75 11.54 -1.94
N HIS A 39 7.42 11.43 -2.07
CA HIS A 39 6.64 11.88 -3.23
C HIS A 39 5.44 12.73 -2.81
N PRO A 40 5.65 14.00 -2.43
CA PRO A 40 4.58 14.88 -1.94
C PRO A 40 3.46 15.13 -2.96
N GLU A 41 3.74 14.99 -4.25
CA GLU A 41 2.78 15.13 -5.35
C GLU A 41 1.68 14.05 -5.33
N LEU A 42 1.93 12.89 -4.71
CA LEU A 42 0.94 11.81 -4.65
C LEU A 42 -0.33 12.22 -3.90
N TRP A 43 -0.24 13.15 -2.95
CA TRP A 43 -1.41 13.62 -2.23
C TRP A 43 -2.45 14.26 -3.15
N GLU A 44 -2.01 15.09 -4.10
CA GLU A 44 -2.94 15.73 -5.05
C GLU A 44 -3.37 14.76 -6.16
N LEU A 45 -2.49 13.84 -6.56
CA LEU A 45 -2.73 12.93 -7.67
C LEU A 45 -3.64 11.75 -7.30
N VAL A 46 -3.43 11.14 -6.13
CA VAL A 46 -4.04 9.86 -5.72
C VAL A 46 -4.49 9.86 -4.24
N GLY A 47 -4.62 11.02 -3.61
CA GLY A 47 -5.10 11.15 -2.24
C GLY A 47 -6.60 10.86 -2.07
N THR A 48 -6.99 10.41 -0.87
CA THR A 48 -8.40 10.24 -0.51
C THR A 48 -9.19 11.55 -0.67
N GLY A 49 -10.36 11.49 -1.31
CA GLY A 49 -11.23 12.65 -1.51
C GLY A 49 -10.77 13.61 -2.61
N LYS A 50 -9.66 13.33 -3.28
CA LYS A 50 -9.22 14.08 -4.46
C LYS A 50 -10.03 13.68 -5.71
N PRO A 51 -10.06 14.55 -6.74
CA PRO A 51 -10.60 14.18 -8.04
C PRO A 51 -9.96 12.89 -8.55
N ALA A 52 -10.76 12.04 -9.21
CA ALA A 52 -10.23 10.80 -9.76
C ALA A 52 -9.20 11.08 -10.86
N SER A 53 -8.10 10.33 -10.84
CA SER A 53 -7.02 10.40 -11.82
C SER A 53 -6.66 9.02 -12.38
N THR A 54 -5.87 8.98 -13.45
CA THR A 54 -5.41 7.75 -14.13
C THR A 54 -3.92 7.87 -14.49
N PRO A 55 -3.05 7.99 -13.47
CA PRO A 55 -1.64 8.27 -13.67
C PRO A 55 -0.92 7.15 -14.45
N PRO A 56 0.21 7.45 -15.12
CA PRO A 56 0.99 6.42 -15.81
C PRO A 56 1.41 5.29 -14.85
N LEU A 57 1.25 4.03 -15.28
CA LEU A 57 1.52 2.86 -14.44
C LEU A 57 2.99 2.81 -14.01
N ALA A 58 3.91 3.14 -14.92
CA ALA A 58 5.34 3.12 -14.66
C ALA A 58 5.77 4.15 -13.58
N GLU A 59 5.14 5.32 -13.58
CA GLU A 59 5.39 6.37 -12.58
C GLU A 59 4.89 5.93 -11.21
N MET A 60 3.67 5.39 -11.12
CA MET A 60 3.13 4.90 -9.84
C MET A 60 3.90 3.72 -9.27
N TRP A 61 4.39 2.82 -10.12
CA TRP A 61 5.29 1.75 -9.69
C TRP A 61 6.62 2.27 -9.17
N THR A 62 7.17 3.30 -9.80
CA THR A 62 8.43 3.92 -9.37
C THR A 62 8.24 4.59 -8.03
N ALA A 63 7.20 5.41 -7.90
CA ALA A 63 6.86 6.08 -6.65
C ALA A 63 6.59 5.08 -5.51
N TRP A 64 5.85 4.00 -5.79
CA TRP A 64 5.62 2.93 -4.81
C TRP A 64 6.93 2.31 -4.32
N ARG A 65 7.82 1.90 -5.23
CA ARG A 65 9.12 1.30 -4.87
C ARG A 65 9.99 2.25 -4.06
N GLU A 66 10.05 3.52 -4.44
CA GLU A 66 10.87 4.52 -3.76
C GLU A 66 10.34 4.81 -2.35
N VAL A 67 9.02 4.91 -2.20
CA VAL A 67 8.39 5.11 -0.89
C VAL A 67 8.57 3.89 0.02
N THR A 68 8.30 2.69 -0.46
CA THR A 68 8.42 1.48 0.38
C THR A 68 9.87 1.25 0.80
N ALA A 69 10.84 1.45 -0.10
CA ALA A 69 12.25 1.35 0.25
C ALA A 69 12.69 2.39 1.30
N ALA A 70 12.10 3.60 1.27
CA ALA A 70 12.35 4.61 2.30
C ALA A 70 11.66 4.25 3.62
N ALA A 71 10.46 3.67 3.57
CA ALA A 71 9.71 3.23 4.73
C ALA A 71 10.43 2.13 5.52
N ASP A 72 11.15 1.23 4.83
CA ASP A 72 11.94 0.15 5.45
C ASP A 72 12.91 0.69 6.52
N ALA A 73 13.51 1.88 6.31
CA ALA A 73 14.41 2.50 7.28
C ALA A 73 13.77 2.76 8.65
N TYR A 74 12.44 2.95 8.70
CA TYR A 74 11.68 3.03 9.95
C TYR A 74 11.14 1.68 10.38
N LEU A 75 10.54 0.92 9.44
CA LEU A 75 9.88 -0.35 9.74
C LEU A 75 10.85 -1.39 10.33
N ASP A 76 12.10 -1.42 9.87
CA ASP A 76 13.16 -2.31 10.38
C ASP A 76 13.57 -2.01 11.83
N THR A 77 13.16 -0.86 12.37
CA THR A 77 13.48 -0.44 13.75
C THR A 77 12.36 -0.75 14.75
N LEU A 78 11.21 -1.23 14.28
CA LEU A 78 10.03 -1.42 15.12
C LEU A 78 10.24 -2.49 16.18
N THR A 79 9.98 -2.13 17.43
CA THR A 79 9.91 -3.04 18.57
C THR A 79 8.48 -3.18 19.08
N ALA A 80 8.21 -4.21 19.90
CA ALA A 80 6.91 -4.38 20.54
C ALA A 80 6.46 -3.13 21.33
N GLU A 81 7.41 -2.45 21.99
CA GLU A 81 7.15 -1.21 22.71
C GLU A 81 6.83 -0.06 21.76
N THR A 82 7.55 0.04 20.63
CA THR A 82 7.33 1.09 19.62
C THR A 82 5.92 1.00 19.04
N LEU A 83 5.40 -0.22 18.82
CA LEU A 83 4.05 -0.45 18.31
C LEU A 83 2.94 0.08 19.24
N LEU A 84 3.23 0.27 20.53
CA LEU A 84 2.31 0.85 21.52
C LEU A 84 2.37 2.39 21.59
N THR A 85 3.36 3.01 20.95
CA THR A 85 3.52 4.46 20.93
C THR A 85 2.65 5.13 19.87
N HIS A 86 2.55 6.46 19.93
CA HIS A 86 1.78 7.28 19.01
C HIS A 86 2.70 8.32 18.38
N PHE A 87 2.63 8.52 17.06
CA PHE A 87 3.31 9.64 16.41
C PHE A 87 2.79 10.98 16.93
N GLN A 88 3.66 12.00 16.92
CA GLN A 88 3.31 13.38 17.26
C GLN A 88 3.07 14.17 15.98
N TRP A 89 1.96 14.88 15.91
CA TRP A 89 1.64 15.75 14.78
C TRP A 89 1.02 17.05 15.28
N GLN A 90 1.60 18.19 14.88
CA GLN A 90 1.19 19.52 15.33
C GLN A 90 1.12 19.68 16.86
N GLY A 91 2.00 18.99 17.58
CA GLY A 91 2.08 19.04 19.04
C GLY A 91 1.13 18.10 19.78
N GLU A 92 0.31 17.32 19.06
CA GLU A 92 -0.63 16.38 19.64
C GLU A 92 -0.34 14.93 19.20
N PRO A 93 -0.59 13.92 20.05
CA PRO A 93 -0.50 12.53 19.63
C PRO A 93 -1.57 12.21 18.59
N MET A 94 -1.19 11.45 17.57
CA MET A 94 -2.14 10.82 16.65
C MET A 94 -3.11 9.93 17.43
N LYS A 95 -4.33 9.75 16.93
CA LYS A 95 -5.36 8.94 17.64
C LYS A 95 -5.00 7.46 17.70
N GLU A 96 -4.26 6.97 16.71
CA GLU A 96 -3.93 5.57 16.54
C GLU A 96 -2.47 5.32 16.90
N SER A 97 -2.19 4.19 17.53
CA SER A 97 -0.83 3.76 17.80
C SER A 97 -0.10 3.38 16.51
N VAL A 98 1.24 3.35 16.55
CA VAL A 98 2.07 2.88 15.44
C VAL A 98 1.64 1.48 14.99
N GLY A 99 1.38 0.57 15.93
CA GLY A 99 0.90 -0.77 15.60
C GLY A 99 -0.48 -0.79 14.94
N THR A 100 -1.38 0.11 15.34
CA THR A 100 -2.69 0.26 14.69
C THR A 100 -2.55 0.79 13.26
N LEU A 101 -1.65 1.76 13.04
CA LEU A 101 -1.33 2.27 11.70
C LEU A 101 -0.68 1.21 10.81
N LEU A 102 0.18 0.35 11.36
CA LEU A 102 0.76 -0.78 10.64
C LEU A 102 -0.31 -1.78 10.19
N LEU A 103 -1.24 -2.15 11.09
CA LEU A 103 -2.37 -3.01 10.74
C LEU A 103 -3.28 -2.35 9.70
N ARG A 104 -3.57 -1.05 9.86
CA ARG A 104 -4.35 -0.27 8.90
C ARG A 104 -3.70 -0.25 7.51
N ASN A 105 -2.40 0.00 7.44
CA ASN A 105 -1.65 -0.02 6.18
C ASN A 105 -1.69 -1.42 5.55
N THR A 106 -1.46 -2.46 6.34
CA THR A 106 -1.56 -3.85 5.89
C THR A 106 -2.96 -4.12 5.30
N TYR A 107 -4.03 -3.90 6.06
CA TYR A 107 -5.41 -4.16 5.60
C TYR A 107 -5.81 -3.30 4.39
N HIS A 108 -5.26 -2.10 4.26
CA HIS A 108 -5.44 -1.25 3.10
C HIS A 108 -4.85 -1.87 1.83
N TYR A 109 -3.65 -2.45 1.91
CA TYR A 109 -3.08 -3.24 0.81
C TYR A 109 -3.96 -4.44 0.46
N TRP A 110 -4.42 -5.21 1.45
CA TRP A 110 -5.33 -6.34 1.20
C TRP A 110 -6.60 -5.90 0.46
N PHE A 111 -7.16 -4.76 0.85
CA PHE A 111 -8.35 -4.20 0.21
C PHE A 111 -8.08 -3.82 -1.26
N HIS A 112 -7.07 -2.99 -1.53
CA HIS A 112 -6.82 -2.51 -2.89
C HIS A 112 -6.18 -3.56 -3.81
N THR A 113 -5.48 -4.56 -3.29
CA THR A 113 -5.04 -5.72 -4.08
C THR A 113 -6.24 -6.56 -4.52
N GLY A 114 -7.24 -6.75 -3.65
CA GLY A 114 -8.51 -7.38 -4.01
C GLY A 114 -9.31 -6.55 -5.03
N GLU A 115 -9.38 -5.24 -4.85
CA GLU A 115 -10.04 -4.33 -5.79
C GLU A 115 -9.36 -4.35 -7.18
N ALA A 116 -8.02 -4.30 -7.22
CA ALA A 116 -7.25 -4.43 -8.45
C ALA A 116 -7.45 -5.80 -9.11
N HIS A 117 -7.56 -6.88 -8.32
CA HIS A 117 -7.87 -8.21 -8.85
C HIS A 117 -9.25 -8.21 -9.55
N ALA A 118 -10.28 -7.65 -8.91
CA ALA A 118 -11.61 -7.54 -9.50
C ALA A 118 -11.61 -6.72 -10.80
N VAL A 119 -10.88 -5.59 -10.85
CA VAL A 119 -10.72 -4.80 -12.08
C VAL A 119 -10.08 -5.65 -13.19
N ARG A 120 -9.04 -6.43 -12.90
CA ARG A 120 -8.40 -7.29 -13.90
C ARG A 120 -9.34 -8.39 -14.41
N GLN A 121 -10.18 -8.96 -13.55
CA GLN A 121 -11.23 -9.91 -13.98
C GLN A 121 -12.21 -9.24 -14.96
N MET A 122 -12.67 -8.02 -14.65
CA MET A 122 -13.57 -7.27 -15.53
C MET A 122 -12.92 -6.85 -16.86
N LEU A 123 -11.61 -6.63 -16.88
CA LEU A 123 -10.83 -6.39 -18.09
C LEU A 123 -10.55 -7.67 -18.90
N GLY A 124 -11.02 -8.84 -18.44
CA GLY A 124 -10.87 -10.10 -19.15
C GLY A 124 -9.48 -10.71 -19.05
N HIS A 125 -8.68 -10.32 -18.05
CA HIS A 125 -7.38 -10.96 -17.82
C HIS A 125 -7.60 -12.44 -17.42
N PRO A 126 -6.77 -13.38 -17.92
CA PRO A 126 -7.04 -14.81 -17.77
C PRO A 126 -7.07 -15.26 -16.31
N ASP A 127 -8.10 -16.02 -15.93
CA ASP A 127 -8.19 -16.64 -14.61
C ASP A 127 -7.28 -17.89 -14.54
N PRO A 128 -6.47 -18.08 -13.49
CA PRO A 128 -5.67 -19.29 -13.24
C PRO A 128 -6.44 -20.61 -13.31
N SER A 129 -7.75 -20.60 -13.06
CA SER A 129 -8.60 -21.78 -13.18
C SER A 129 -9.00 -22.11 -14.62
N THR A 130 -8.69 -21.24 -15.60
CA THR A 130 -9.16 -21.35 -17.00
C THR A 130 -8.06 -21.31 -18.06
N SER A 131 -6.81 -20.93 -17.72
CA SER A 131 -5.68 -20.89 -18.69
C SER A 131 -4.32 -21.06 -18.01
N LEU A 132 -3.44 -21.89 -18.62
CA LEU A 132 -2.06 -22.16 -18.19
C LEU A 132 -1.06 -21.06 -18.58
N SER A 133 -1.45 -20.07 -19.39
CA SER A 133 -0.58 -18.93 -19.73
C SER A 133 -1.23 -17.61 -19.33
N ALA A 134 -0.51 -16.83 -18.51
CA ALA A 134 -0.88 -15.49 -18.03
C ALA A 134 -2.07 -15.44 -17.04
N SER A 135 -2.10 -16.37 -16.09
CA SER A 135 -3.10 -16.39 -15.03
C SER A 135 -2.98 -15.22 -14.04
N LEU A 136 -4.12 -14.67 -13.60
CA LEU A 136 -4.19 -13.84 -12.40
C LEU A 136 -3.54 -14.53 -11.20
N PRO A 137 -2.86 -13.80 -10.30
CA PRO A 137 -2.42 -14.37 -9.04
C PRO A 137 -3.63 -14.88 -8.24
N GLN A 138 -3.59 -16.13 -7.75
CA GLN A 138 -4.66 -16.70 -6.92
C GLN A 138 -4.69 -16.14 -5.48
N PHE A 139 -3.66 -15.42 -5.06
CA PHE A 139 -3.48 -14.95 -3.68
C PHE A 139 -2.52 -13.74 -3.61
N VAL A 140 -2.26 -13.20 -2.41
CA VAL A 140 -1.26 -12.12 -2.15
C VAL A 140 0.20 -12.52 -2.40
N GLY A 141 0.46 -13.67 -3.04
CA GLY A 141 1.78 -14.21 -3.30
C GLY A 141 2.16 -15.35 -2.36
N ASP A 142 3.45 -15.68 -2.31
CA ASP A 142 3.99 -16.76 -1.50
C ASP A 142 4.19 -16.32 -0.04
N MET A 143 3.35 -16.83 0.87
CA MET A 143 3.41 -16.49 2.30
C MET A 143 4.55 -17.20 3.05
N THR A 144 5.30 -18.10 2.43
CA THR A 144 6.42 -18.78 3.10
C THR A 144 7.53 -17.79 3.51
N GLN A 145 7.63 -16.65 2.81
CA GLN A 145 8.56 -15.57 3.14
C GLN A 145 8.07 -14.64 4.27
N ALA A 146 6.80 -14.76 4.66
CA ALA A 146 6.14 -13.91 5.65
C ALA A 146 5.34 -14.75 6.67
N ALA A 147 5.84 -15.95 6.99
CA ALA A 147 5.19 -16.81 7.98
C ALA A 147 5.21 -16.15 9.36
N TYR A 148 4.07 -16.19 10.07
CA TYR A 148 3.97 -15.66 11.44
C TYR A 148 5.03 -16.32 12.35
N GLN A 149 5.81 -15.48 13.03
CA GLN A 149 6.74 -15.90 14.07
C GLN A 149 6.25 -15.35 15.40
N PRO A 150 5.99 -16.19 16.42
CA PRO A 150 5.65 -15.69 17.74
C PRO A 150 6.85 -14.94 18.34
N ALA A 151 6.57 -13.88 19.10
CA ALA A 151 7.62 -13.26 19.90
C ALA A 151 8.18 -14.30 20.89
N THR A 152 9.46 -14.63 20.79
CA THR A 152 10.14 -15.41 21.82
C THR A 152 10.19 -14.57 23.09
N THR A 153 9.45 -14.97 24.12
CA THR A 153 9.68 -14.46 25.47
C THR A 153 11.08 -14.87 25.88
N ALA A 154 12.02 -13.92 25.94
CA ALA A 154 13.28 -14.13 26.65
C ALA A 154 12.94 -14.42 28.12
N GLY A 155 13.32 -15.61 28.59
CA GLY A 155 13.22 -16.01 29.99
C GLY A 155 14.29 -15.34 30.86
#